data_AF-A0A967GHP8-F1
#
_entry.id   AF-A0A967GHP8-F1
#
_cell.length_a   1.000
_cell.length_b   1.000
_cell.length_c   1.000
_cell.angle_alpha   90.00
_cell.angle_beta   90.00
_cell.angle_gamma   90.00
#
_symmetry.space_group_name_H-M   'P 1'
#
loop_
_entity.id
_entity.type
_entity.pdbx_description
1 polymer ?
#
loop_
_entity_poly.entity_id
_entity_poly.type
_entity_poly.pdbx_seq_one_letter_code
_entity_poly.pdbx_strand_id
1 'polypeptide(L)'
;VHSVPCYPSLRDIPREVDLAVIAVPAASVPGVVRECAAKHVYALLIISAGFAEVGPEGRALQDEVVELARRHGMRLVGPNCLGLL
;
A
#
# COMPACT_ATOMS: atom_id res chain seq x y z
N VAL A 1 -7.50 -14.46 -10.45
CA VAL A 1 -6.21 -14.10 -11.07
C VAL A 1 -5.32 -15.33 -11.03
N HIS A 2 -4.76 -15.77 -12.18
CA HIS A 2 -3.96 -17.01 -12.28
C HIS A 2 -4.57 -18.22 -11.54
N SER A 3 -5.87 -18.44 -11.71
CA SER A 3 -6.64 -19.54 -11.08
C SER A 3 -6.77 -19.48 -9.54
N VAL A 4 -6.48 -18.34 -8.92
CA VAL A 4 -6.75 -18.06 -7.50
C VAL A 4 -7.94 -17.10 -7.37
N PRO A 5 -8.83 -17.27 -6.36
CA PRO A 5 -9.89 -16.32 -6.06
C PRO A 5 -9.35 -14.89 -5.95
N CYS A 6 -10.06 -13.95 -6.55
CA CYS A 6 -9.69 -12.54 -6.60
C CYS A 6 -10.85 -11.70 -6.11
N TYR A 7 -10.54 -10.69 -5.32
CA TYR A 7 -11.50 -9.79 -4.71
C TYR A 7 -11.34 -8.38 -5.32
N PRO A 8 -12.43 -7.63 -5.53
CA PRO A 8 -12.35 -6.28 -6.09
C PRO A 8 -11.81 -5.25 -5.09
N SER A 9 -11.96 -5.50 -3.78
CA SER A 9 -11.39 -4.67 -2.69
C SER A 9 -10.82 -5.54 -1.57
N LEU A 10 -9.91 -4.98 -0.76
CA LEU A 10 -9.45 -5.62 0.47
C LEU A 10 -10.60 -5.91 1.45
N ARG A 11 -11.68 -5.12 1.38
CA ARG A 11 -12.84 -5.26 2.26
C ARG A 11 -13.60 -6.56 2.04
N ASP A 12 -13.58 -7.08 0.82
CA ASP A 12 -14.31 -8.29 0.44
C ASP A 12 -13.55 -9.58 0.83
N ILE A 13 -12.31 -9.44 1.33
CA ILE A 13 -11.51 -10.57 1.80
C ILE A 13 -12.09 -11.04 3.14
N PRO A 14 -12.62 -12.28 3.24
CA PRO A 14 -13.30 -12.76 4.45
C PRO A 14 -12.35 -13.06 5.61
N ARG A 15 -11.04 -13.10 5.34
CA ARG A 15 -9.98 -13.41 6.30
C ARG A 15 -9.18 -12.17 6.68
N GLU A 16 -8.36 -12.29 7.72
CA GLU A 16 -7.35 -11.30 8.09
C GLU A 16 -6.22 -11.26 7.06
N VAL A 17 -5.56 -10.11 6.97
CA VAL A 17 -4.47 -9.84 6.03
C VAL A 17 -3.34 -9.19 6.80
N ASP A 18 -2.25 -9.91 7.02
CA ASP A 18 -1.12 -9.38 7.80
C ASP A 18 -0.22 -8.45 6.97
N LEU A 19 -0.06 -8.76 5.68
CA LEU A 19 0.80 -8.04 4.74
C LEU A 19 0.05 -7.75 3.43
N ALA A 20 0.09 -6.50 2.98
CA ALA A 20 -0.38 -6.10 1.67
C ALA A 20 0.79 -5.71 0.76
N VAL A 21 0.90 -6.37 -0.40
CA VAL A 21 1.81 -5.98 -1.48
C VAL A 21 1.05 -5.09 -2.46
N ILE A 22 1.47 -3.83 -2.58
CA ILE A 22 0.77 -2.79 -3.33
C ILE A 22 1.54 -2.49 -4.62
N ALA A 23 0.92 -2.84 -5.74
CA ALA A 23 1.46 -2.67 -7.10
C ALA A 23 0.43 -2.00 -8.03
N VAL A 24 -0.22 -0.93 -7.54
CA VAL A 24 -1.17 -0.09 -8.30
C VAL A 24 -0.51 1.24 -8.70
N PRO A 25 -1.07 2.06 -9.62
CA PRO A 25 -0.51 3.38 -9.92
C PRO A 25 -0.33 4.24 -8.66
N ALA A 26 0.73 5.04 -8.58
CA ALA A 26 1.08 5.81 -7.37
C ALA A 26 -0.09 6.64 -6.83
N ALA A 27 -0.84 7.30 -7.72
CA ALA A 27 -2.01 8.12 -7.34
C ALA A 27 -3.13 7.31 -6.65
N SER A 28 -3.20 6.00 -6.87
CA SER A 28 -4.18 5.11 -6.24
C SER A 28 -3.70 4.55 -4.89
N VAL A 29 -2.41 4.64 -4.58
CA VAL A 29 -1.81 4.05 -3.38
C VAL A 29 -2.43 4.60 -2.09
N PRO A 30 -2.67 5.91 -1.89
CA PRO A 30 -3.30 6.41 -0.67
C PRO A 30 -4.67 5.78 -0.39
N GLY A 31 -5.46 5.53 -1.44
CA GLY A 31 -6.76 4.85 -1.33
C GLY A 31 -6.61 3.41 -0.84
N VAL A 32 -5.66 2.67 -1.40
CA VAL A 32 -5.36 1.29 -0.97
C VAL A 32 -4.86 1.26 0.47
N VAL A 33 -3.99 2.20 0.88
CA VAL A 33 -3.50 2.25 2.25
C VAL A 33 -4.63 2.54 3.25
N ARG A 34 -5.63 3.35 2.87
CA ARG A 34 -6.85 3.55 3.69
C ARG A 34 -7.68 2.27 3.82
N GLU A 35 -7.77 1.47 2.77
CA GLU A 35 -8.43 0.15 2.87
C GLU A 35 -7.64 -0.81 3.76
N CYS A 36 -6.31 -0.84 3.65
CA CYS A 36 -5.45 -1.64 4.53
C CYS A 36 -5.65 -1.25 6.00
N ALA A 37 -5.70 0.05 6.29
CA ALA A 37 -5.98 0.57 7.62
C ALA A 37 -7.34 0.10 8.16
N ALA A 38 -8.40 0.20 7.34
CA ALA A 38 -9.74 -0.26 7.72
C ALA A 38 -9.84 -1.78 7.93
N LYS A 39 -8.96 -2.56 7.26
CA LYS A 39 -8.87 -4.01 7.37
C LYS A 39 -7.88 -4.47 8.46
N HIS A 40 -7.27 -3.53 9.19
CA HIS A 40 -6.25 -3.78 10.21
C HIS A 40 -5.02 -4.54 9.71
N VAL A 41 -4.58 -4.26 8.47
CA VAL A 41 -3.33 -4.80 7.94
C VAL A 41 -2.15 -4.29 8.75
N TYR A 42 -1.17 -5.15 9.05
CA TYR A 42 -0.01 -4.75 9.88
C TYR A 42 1.15 -4.20 9.06
N ALA A 43 1.37 -4.73 7.86
CA ALA A 43 2.52 -4.39 7.02
C ALA A 43 2.12 -4.08 5.58
N LEU A 44 2.85 -3.13 4.99
CA LEU A 44 2.69 -2.68 3.61
C LEU A 44 4.03 -2.82 2.88
N LEU A 45 4.00 -3.44 1.71
CA LEU A 45 5.11 -3.47 0.77
C LEU A 45 4.68 -2.74 -0.49
N ILE A 46 5.18 -1.52 -0.71
CA ILE A 46 4.78 -0.69 -1.84
C ILE A 46 5.84 -0.79 -2.92
N ILE A 47 5.49 -1.49 -4.00
CA ILE A 47 6.36 -1.71 -5.16
C ILE A 47 6.35 -0.48 -6.08
N SER A 48 5.19 0.17 -6.19
CA SER A 48 4.96 1.28 -7.11
C SER A 48 5.98 2.42 -6.98
N ALA A 49 6.47 2.90 -8.13
CA ALA A 49 7.23 4.14 -8.27
C ALA A 49 6.30 5.33 -8.56
N GLY A 50 6.84 6.55 -8.63
CA GLY A 50 6.12 7.82 -8.77
C GLY A 50 6.06 8.66 -7.49
N PHE A 51 6.99 8.45 -6.55
CA PHE A 51 7.01 9.09 -5.23
C PHE A 51 8.14 10.12 -5.11
N ALA A 52 8.85 10.20 -3.97
CA ALA A 52 9.83 11.26 -3.73
C ALA A 52 10.95 11.33 -4.79
N GLU A 53 11.19 10.26 -5.54
CA GLU A 53 12.15 10.18 -6.62
C GLU A 53 11.77 11.01 -7.87
N VAL A 54 10.50 11.35 -8.06
CA VAL A 54 10.04 12.11 -9.25
C VAL A 54 9.92 13.62 -9.02
N GLY A 55 10.13 14.09 -7.78
CA GLY A 55 10.12 15.51 -7.45
C GLY A 55 9.13 15.91 -6.34
N PRO A 56 8.83 17.21 -6.18
CA PRO A 56 8.06 17.73 -5.05
C PRO A 56 6.64 17.15 -4.91
N GLU A 57 5.93 16.93 -6.03
CA GLU A 57 4.59 16.35 -6.02
C GLU A 57 4.61 14.89 -5.54
N GLY A 58 5.55 14.09 -6.06
CA GLY A 58 5.74 12.72 -5.63
C GLY A 58 6.23 12.63 -4.17
N ARG A 59 7.01 13.61 -3.70
CA ARG A 59 7.39 13.71 -2.29
C ARG A 59 6.18 13.97 -1.40
N ALA A 60 5.28 14.88 -1.78
CA ALA A 60 4.05 15.13 -1.04
C ALA A 60 3.17 13.88 -0.96
N LEU A 61 3.04 13.15 -2.07
CA LEU A 61 2.32 11.88 -2.11
C LEU A 61 2.96 10.82 -1.19
N GLN A 62 4.28 10.74 -1.15
CA GLN A 62 5.00 9.83 -0.25
C GLN A 62 4.74 10.18 1.22
N ASP A 63 4.82 11.47 1.56
CA ASP A 63 4.59 11.93 2.92
C ASP A 63 3.14 11.62 3.37
N GLU A 64 2.13 11.78 2.48
CA GLU A 64 0.75 11.35 2.77
C GLU A 64 0.68 9.85 3.12
N VAL A 65 1.26 9.00 2.27
CA VAL A 65 1.24 7.54 2.44
C VAL A 65 1.93 7.12 3.74
N VAL A 66 3.11 7.68 4.03
CA VAL A 66 3.87 7.39 5.24
C VAL A 66 3.12 7.86 6.48
N GLU A 67 2.53 9.05 6.44
CA GLU A 67 1.74 9.57 7.56
C GLU A 67 0.49 8.70 7.80
N LEU A 68 -0.17 8.26 6.73
CA LEU A 68 -1.34 7.39 6.85
C LEU A 68 -1.00 6.03 7.44
N ALA A 69 0.11 5.42 7.02
CA ALA A 69 0.62 4.19 7.59
C ALA A 69 0.94 4.33 9.09
N ARG A 70 1.69 5.38 9.45
CA ARG A 70 2.07 5.66 10.85
C ARG A 70 0.86 5.89 11.75
N ARG A 71 -0.12 6.67 11.30
CA ARG A 71 -1.36 6.95 12.06
C ARG A 71 -2.14 5.69 12.43
N HIS A 72 -2.05 4.64 11.61
CA HIS A 72 -2.76 3.38 11.84
C HIS A 72 -1.84 2.26 12.36
N GLY A 73 -0.62 2.59 12.78
CA GLY A 73 0.33 1.61 13.34
C GLY A 73 0.93 0.63 12.33
N MET A 74 0.75 0.86 11.02
CA MET A 74 1.27 0.00 9.97
C MET A 74 2.77 0.22 9.76
N ARG A 75 3.49 -0.85 9.43
CA ARG A 75 4.89 -0.79 8.97
C ARG A 75 4.93 -0.78 7.45
N LEU A 76 5.83 0.00 6.88
CA LEU A 76 5.92 0.21 5.44
C LEU A 76 7.34 -0.04 4.96
N VAL A 77 7.46 -0.84 3.90
CA VAL A 77 8.68 -1.02 3.10
C VAL A 77 8.44 -0.47 1.69
N GLY A 78 9.39 0.29 1.17
CA GLY A 78 9.25 1.13 -0.02
C GLY A 78 8.91 2.60 0.33
N PRO A 79 8.18 3.33 -0.53
CA PRO A 79 7.74 2.93 -1.88
C PRO A 79 8.91 2.79 -2.86
N ASN A 80 8.61 2.45 -4.12
CA ASN A 80 9.60 2.25 -5.18
C ASN A 80 10.70 1.23 -4.80
N CYS A 81 10.30 -0.03 -4.59
CA CYS A 81 11.21 -1.10 -4.20
C CYS A 81 10.97 -2.38 -5.01
N LEU A 82 11.92 -3.32 -4.95
CA LEU A 82 11.84 -4.62 -5.66
C LEU A 82 11.13 -5.71 -4.85
N GLY A 83 10.86 -5.47 -3.57
CA GLY A 83 10.26 -6.45 -2.66
C GLY A 83 11.22 -6.93 -1.56
N LEU A 84 10.88 -8.08 -0.97
CA LEU A 84 11.58 -8.74 0.14
C LEU A 84 11.56 -10.27 -0.13
N LEU A 85 12.55 -11.00 0.42
CA LEU A 85 12.66 -12.47 0.35
C LEU A 85 12.92 -13.05 1.74
#